data_AF-A0A8S3YKJ1-F1
#
_entry.id   AF-A0A8S3YKJ1-F1
#
_cell.length_a   1.000
_cell.length_b   1.000
_cell.length_c   1.000
_cell.angle_alpha   90.00
_cell.angle_beta   90.00
_cell.angle_gamma   90.00
#
_symmetry.space_group_name_H-M   'P 1'
#
loop_
_entity.id
_entity.type
_entity.pdbx_description
1 polymer ?
#
loop_
_entity_poly.entity_id
_entity_poly.type
_entity_poly.pdbx_seq_one_letter_code
_entity_poly.pdbx_strand_id
1 'polypeptide(L)' 'CRHMKMVAILASITNDIANTDISIGFNSALHRIIEAIDAISSTCSSSQQAFVVQ' A
#
# COMPACT_ATOMS: atom_id res chain seq x y z
N CYS A 1 -33.80 14.42 -22.54
CA CYS A 1 -32.33 14.57 -22.58
C CYS A 1 -31.76 14.37 -21.19
N ARG A 2 -31.17 13.20 -20.87
CA ARG A 2 -30.58 12.95 -19.54
C ARG A 2 -29.10 12.60 -19.71
N HIS A 3 -28.27 13.62 -19.85
CA HIS A 3 -26.82 13.48 -19.84
C HIS A 3 -26.32 13.76 -18.42
N MET A 4 -25.98 12.70 -17.69
CA MET A 4 -25.31 12.80 -16.40
C MET A 4 -23.83 12.50 -16.61
N LYS A 5 -22.97 13.48 -16.33
CA LYS A 5 -21.51 13.29 -16.33
C LYS A 5 -21.07 12.95 -14.91
N MET A 6 -20.38 11.84 -14.75
CA MET A 6 -19.75 11.44 -13.49
C MET A 6 -18.26 11.23 -13.73
N VAL A 7 -17.45 11.65 -12.76
CA VAL A 7 -16.01 11.40 -12.70
C VAL A 7 -15.76 10.58 -11.44
N ALA A 8 -14.96 9.53 -11.56
CA ALA A 8 -14.55 8.70 -10.44
C ALA A 8 -13.07 8.97 -10.13
N ILE A 9 -12.71 8.90 -8.85
CA ILE A 9 -11.33 8.94 -8.37
C ILE A 9 -10.96 7.52 -7.94
N LEU A 10 -9.84 7.03 -8.43
CA LEU A 10 -9.38 5.66 -8.21
C LEU A 10 -8.50 5.61 -6.95
N ALA A 11 -9.11 5.29 -5.81
CA ALA A 11 -8.43 5.17 -4.52
C ALA A 11 -8.49 3.73 -4.00
N SER A 12 -7.33 3.09 -3.86
CA SER A 12 -7.16 1.72 -3.36
C SER A 12 -5.75 1.54 -2.77
N ILE A 13 -5.63 0.70 -1.74
CA ILE A 13 -4.36 0.34 -1.10
C ILE A 13 -3.71 -0.90 -1.69
N THR A 14 -4.42 -1.66 -2.55
CA THR A 14 -3.97 -2.94 -3.12
C THR A 14 -3.50 -2.82 -4.57
N ASN A 15 -3.66 -1.65 -5.19
CA ASN A 15 -3.37 -1.40 -6.62
C ASN A 15 -4.05 -2.38 -7.59
N ASP A 16 -5.32 -2.70 -7.32
CA ASP A 16 -6.14 -3.65 -8.08
C ASP A 16 -7.09 -2.96 -9.08
N ILE A 17 -6.83 -1.69 -9.40
CA ILE A 17 -7.67 -0.91 -10.30
C ILE A 17 -7.12 -1.00 -11.72
N ALA A 18 -7.89 -1.62 -12.62
CA ALA A 18 -7.52 -1.75 -14.03
C ALA A 18 -7.35 -0.39 -14.72
N ASN A 19 -6.49 -0.35 -15.74
CA ASN A 19 -6.24 0.83 -16.59
C ASN A 19 -5.60 2.02 -15.84
N THR A 20 -4.94 1.77 -14.71
CA THR A 20 -4.13 2.73 -13.97
C THR A 20 -2.88 2.03 -13.45
N ASP A 21 -1.72 2.67 -13.59
CA ASP A 21 -0.45 2.09 -13.14
C ASP A 21 -0.37 2.00 -11.61
N ILE A 22 -0.85 3.05 -10.93
CA ILE A 22 -0.82 3.17 -9.46
C ILE A 22 -2.13 3.80 -8.97
N SER A 23 -2.83 3.10 -8.06
CA SER A 23 -4.00 3.64 -7.36
C SER A 23 -3.62 4.60 -6.24
N ILE A 24 -4.47 5.61 -6.02
CA ILE A 24 -4.28 6.54 -4.90
C ILE A 24 -4.37 5.76 -3.59
N GLY A 25 -3.31 5.83 -2.77
CA GLY A 25 -3.22 5.13 -1.49
C GLY A 25 -2.29 3.92 -1.49
N PHE A 26 -1.96 3.35 -2.66
CA PHE A 26 -1.05 2.21 -2.76
C PHE A 26 0.36 2.54 -2.28
N ASN A 27 0.94 3.65 -2.76
CA ASN A 27 2.28 4.07 -2.35
C ASN A 27 2.37 4.38 -0.84
N SER A 28 1.32 4.99 -0.28
CA SER A 28 1.25 5.26 1.16
C SER A 28 1.18 3.97 1.98
N ALA A 29 0.45 2.96 1.49
CA ALA A 29 0.40 1.64 2.13
C ALA A 29 1.76 0.93 2.06
N LEU A 30 2.44 0.95 0.90
CA LEU A 30 3.79 0.40 0.76
C LEU A 30 4.78 1.06 1.70
N HIS A 31 4.77 2.38 1.79
CA HIS A 31 5.67 3.11 2.69
C HIS A 31 5.47 2.69 4.15
N ARG A 32 4.22 2.54 4.59
CA ARG A 32 3.89 2.04 5.94
C ARG A 32 4.40 0.62 6.20
N ILE A 33 4.29 -0.28 5.21
CA ILE A 33 4.79 -1.66 5.32
C ILE A 33 6.33 -1.65 5.46
N ILE A 34 7.03 -0.86 4.64
CA ILE A 34 8.48 -0.75 4.69
C ILE A 34 8.95 -0.24 6.06
N GLU A 35 8.35 0.84 6.57
CA GLU A 35 8.70 1.37 7.90
C GLU A 35 8.47 0.35 9.02
N ALA A 36 7.39 -0.45 8.93
CA ALA A 36 7.13 -1.51 9.88
C ALA A 36 8.20 -2.61 9.83
N ILE A 37 8.62 -3.01 8.62
CA ILE A 37 9.70 -3.98 8.41
C ILE A 37 11.03 -3.43 8.94
N ASP A 38 11.35 -2.17 8.69
CA ASP A 38 12.58 -1.53 9.17
C ASP A 38 12.63 -1.48 10.70
N ALA A 39 11.50 -1.18 11.35
CA ALA A 39 11.39 -1.21 12.81
C ALA A 39 11.63 -2.63 13.37
N ILE A 40 11.03 -3.66 12.75
CA ILE A 40 11.26 -5.06 13.13
C ILE A 40 12.73 -5.44 12.93
N SER A 41 13.29 -5.15 11.76
CA SER A 41 14.69 -5.43 11.41
C SER A 41 15.66 -4.79 12.40
N SER A 42 15.43 -3.52 12.75
CA SER A 42 16.26 -2.80 13.72
C SER A 42 16.28 -3.48 15.09
N THR A 43 15.14 -4.03 15.53
CA THR A 43 15.00 -4.74 16.81
C THR A 43 15.66 -6.12 16.76
N CYS A 44 15.51 -6.83 15.65
CA CYS A 44 15.97 -8.21 15.50
C CYS A 44 17.45 -8.31 15.11
N SER A 45 18.09 -7.22 14.71
CA SER A 45 19.52 -7.20 14.36
C SER A 45 20.43 -7.82 15.44
N SER A 46 20.04 -7.75 16.72
CA SER A 46 20.78 -8.29 17.86
C SER A 46 20.40 -9.72 18.26
N SER A 47 19.22 -10.18 17.84
CA SER A 47 18.61 -11.42 18.29
C SER A 47 18.29 -12.27 17.07
N GLN A 48 18.92 -13.44 16.89
CA GLN A 48 18.64 -14.35 15.76
C GLN A 48 17.21 -14.90 15.81
N GLN A 49 16.23 -14.06 15.52
CA GLN A 49 14.79 -14.32 15.55
C GLN A 49 14.23 -14.08 14.16
N ALA A 50 13.33 -14.96 13.72
CA ALA A 50 12.64 -14.85 12.44
C ALA A 50 11.21 -14.34 12.66
N PHE A 51 10.75 -13.42 11.79
CA PHE A 51 9.42 -12.83 11.82
C PHE A 51 8.74 -12.99 10.47
N VAL A 52 7.45 -13.32 10.47
CA VAL A 52 6.61 -13.40 9.26
C VAL A 52 5.63 -12.23 9.28
N VAL A 53 5.62 -11.43 8.21
CA VAL A 53 4.77 -10.25 8.04
C VAL A 53 3.74 -10.53 6.95
N GLN A 54 2.48 -10.15 7.18
CA GLN A 54 1.36 -10.26 6.23
C GLN A 54 0.76 -8.90 5.93
#